data_AF-A0A0B2BUC0-F1
#
_entry.id   AF-A0A0B2BUC0-F1
#
_cell.length_a   1.000
_cell.length_b   1.000
_cell.length_c   1.000
_cell.angle_alpha   90.00
_cell.angle_beta   90.00
_cell.angle_gamma   90.00
#
_symmetry.space_group_name_H-M   'P 1'
#
loop_
_entity.id
_entity.type
_entity.pdbx_description
1 polymer ?
#
loop_
_entity_poly.entity_id
_entity_poly.type
_entity_poly.pdbx_seq_one_letter_code
_entity_poly.pdbx_strand_id
1 'polypeptide(L)'
;MPAAWRIGFPSGADIIRKAVELRADAGLDPDKRLMRRRDCEFEIFRSVEQAIELPFIQAGFGTVDDFIARAQTILQRRKARSGRSLELHTRAIFMEERLVEGTHFAHQPESEAGKRPDFLFPSVTAYRDANFPADRLRMLAVKTTCKDRWRQILNEADRIPAKHLLTLQEGVSEPQFREMTNAGVQLVVPAGIVDTFPKGVRPHLQTLESFIGDVRLLPLAG
;
A
#
# COMPACT_ATOMS: atom_id res chain seq x y z
N MET A 1 -9.35 -20.80 -9.22
CA MET A 1 -8.20 -20.90 -8.29
C MET A 1 -7.29 -22.03 -8.73
N PRO A 2 -5.96 -21.84 -8.79
CA PRO A 2 -5.00 -22.89 -9.13
C PRO A 2 -5.14 -24.12 -8.22
N ALA A 3 -4.96 -25.33 -8.77
CA ALA A 3 -5.14 -26.57 -8.01
C ALA A 3 -4.19 -26.69 -6.81
N ALA A 4 -2.94 -26.23 -6.96
CA ALA A 4 -1.94 -26.22 -5.90
C ALA A 4 -2.39 -25.42 -4.66
N TRP A 5 -3.23 -24.40 -4.83
CA TRP A 5 -3.69 -23.55 -3.72
C TRP A 5 -4.77 -24.20 -2.85
N ARG A 6 -5.29 -25.36 -3.28
CA ARG A 6 -6.20 -26.17 -2.46
C ARG A 6 -5.46 -26.97 -1.38
N ILE A 7 -4.17 -27.22 -1.60
CA ILE A 7 -3.34 -28.10 -0.75
C ILE A 7 -2.37 -27.25 0.10
N GLY A 8 -1.97 -26.08 -0.38
CA GLY A 8 -1.11 -25.15 0.36
C GLY A 8 -1.52 -23.69 0.18
N PHE A 9 -1.31 -22.88 1.21
CA PHE A 9 -1.61 -21.46 1.15
C PHE A 9 -0.57 -20.74 0.26
N PRO A 10 -0.99 -20.02 -0.80
CA PRO A 10 -0.08 -19.25 -1.65
C PRO A 10 0.52 -18.07 -0.90
N SER A 11 1.66 -17.57 -1.37
CA SER A 11 2.23 -16.35 -0.81
C SER A 11 1.33 -15.14 -1.10
N GLY A 12 1.46 -14.06 -0.33
CA GLY A 12 0.76 -12.81 -0.62
C GLY A 12 1.08 -12.28 -2.02
N ALA A 13 2.34 -12.40 -2.46
CA ALA A 13 2.77 -12.02 -3.81
C ALA A 13 2.08 -12.85 -4.90
N ASP A 14 1.86 -14.16 -4.68
CA ASP A 14 1.15 -15.02 -5.63
C ASP A 14 -0.31 -14.64 -5.78
N ILE A 15 -1.00 -14.34 -4.66
CA ILE A 15 -2.39 -13.86 -4.68
C ILE A 15 -2.49 -12.54 -5.44
N ILE A 16 -1.56 -11.61 -5.17
CA ILE A 16 -1.53 -10.29 -5.81
C ILE A 16 -1.26 -10.41 -7.30
N ARG A 17 -0.24 -11.18 -7.70
CA ARG A 17 0.02 -11.48 -9.10
C ARG A 17 -1.22 -12.02 -9.78
N LYS A 18 -1.95 -12.93 -9.13
CA LYS A 18 -3.19 -13.47 -9.69
C LYS A 18 -4.31 -12.44 -9.77
N ALA A 19 -4.43 -11.55 -8.79
CA ALA A 19 -5.39 -10.45 -8.82
C ALA A 19 -5.08 -9.48 -9.98
N VAL A 20 -3.81 -9.14 -10.21
CA VAL A 20 -3.37 -8.31 -11.34
C VAL A 20 -3.69 -9.00 -12.67
N GLU A 21 -3.45 -10.31 -12.81
CA GLU A 21 -3.83 -11.06 -14.02
C GLU A 21 -5.35 -11.06 -14.28
N LEU A 22 -6.17 -11.25 -13.24
CA LEU A 22 -7.64 -11.32 -13.36
C LEU A 22 -8.31 -9.95 -13.49
N ARG A 23 -7.62 -8.89 -13.09
CA ARG A 23 -8.06 -7.49 -13.12
C ARG A 23 -6.92 -6.63 -13.67
N ALA A 24 -6.50 -6.95 -14.91
CA ALA A 24 -5.51 -6.15 -15.61
C ALA A 24 -6.00 -4.71 -15.73
N ASP A 25 -7.27 -4.52 -16.13
CA ASP A 25 -7.99 -3.25 -16.08
C ASP A 25 -7.17 -2.07 -16.69
N ALA A 26 -6.37 -2.35 -17.72
CA ALA A 26 -5.35 -1.43 -18.24
C ALA A 26 -5.88 -0.10 -18.80
N GLY A 27 -7.18 -0.02 -19.09
CA GLY A 27 -7.85 1.22 -19.51
C GLY A 27 -8.42 2.05 -18.36
N LEU A 28 -8.32 1.60 -17.12
CA LEU A 28 -8.78 2.33 -15.94
C LEU A 28 -7.65 3.15 -15.32
N ASP A 29 -8.01 4.28 -14.71
CA ASP A 29 -7.09 5.10 -13.93
C ASP A 29 -6.47 4.30 -12.75
N PRO A 30 -5.28 4.71 -12.27
CA PRO A 30 -4.59 4.07 -11.15
C PRO A 30 -5.46 3.84 -9.91
N ASP A 31 -6.31 4.81 -9.54
CA ASP A 31 -7.16 4.74 -8.36
C ASP A 31 -8.19 3.60 -8.48
N LYS A 32 -8.90 3.52 -9.60
CA LYS A 32 -9.87 2.44 -9.85
C LYS A 32 -9.22 1.08 -9.96
N ARG A 33 -8.07 0.97 -10.62
CA ARG A 33 -7.31 -0.29 -10.68
C ARG A 33 -6.92 -0.77 -9.30
N LEU A 34 -6.41 0.13 -8.45
CA LEU A 34 -6.02 -0.23 -7.09
C LEU A 34 -7.21 -0.82 -6.32
N MET A 35 -8.34 -0.13 -6.31
CA MET A 35 -9.54 -0.58 -5.57
C MET A 35 -10.03 -1.95 -6.06
N ARG A 36 -10.22 -2.11 -7.38
CA ARG A 36 -10.73 -3.36 -7.97
C ARG A 36 -9.79 -4.55 -7.77
N ARG A 37 -8.48 -4.31 -7.81
CA ARG A 37 -7.48 -5.37 -7.55
C ARG A 37 -7.43 -5.76 -6.09
N ARG A 38 -7.66 -4.83 -5.17
CA ARG A 38 -7.77 -5.11 -3.72
C ARG A 38 -9.01 -5.96 -3.42
N ASP A 39 -10.14 -5.67 -4.04
CA ASP A 39 -11.36 -6.47 -3.92
C ASP A 39 -11.13 -7.88 -4.46
N CYS A 40 -10.56 -7.99 -5.68
CA CYS A 40 -10.25 -9.27 -6.29
C CYS A 40 -9.25 -10.09 -5.45
N GLU A 41 -8.20 -9.48 -4.93
CA GLU A 41 -7.26 -10.14 -4.01
C GLU A 41 -7.97 -10.65 -2.75
N PHE A 42 -8.90 -9.88 -2.20
CA PHE A 42 -9.67 -10.28 -1.03
C PHE A 42 -10.55 -11.50 -1.33
N GLU A 43 -11.26 -11.51 -2.47
CA GLU A 43 -12.08 -12.64 -2.93
C GLU A 43 -11.24 -13.92 -3.14
N ILE A 44 -10.09 -13.78 -3.80
CA ILE A 44 -9.16 -14.89 -4.02
C ILE A 44 -8.70 -15.45 -2.67
N PHE A 45 -8.24 -14.59 -1.76
CA PHE A 45 -7.80 -15.01 -0.43
C PHE A 45 -8.91 -15.72 0.34
N ARG A 46 -10.14 -15.17 0.32
CA ARG A 46 -11.30 -15.78 1.01
C ARG A 46 -11.61 -17.17 0.45
N SER A 47 -11.52 -17.34 -0.87
CA SER A 47 -11.72 -18.63 -1.53
C SER A 47 -10.67 -19.66 -1.11
N VAL A 48 -9.39 -19.25 -1.04
CA VAL A 48 -8.29 -20.11 -0.56
C VAL A 48 -8.47 -20.45 0.92
N GLU A 49 -8.73 -19.44 1.75
CA GLU A 49 -8.93 -19.59 3.18
C GLU A 49 -10.09 -20.55 3.47
N GLN A 50 -11.22 -20.40 2.78
CA GLN A 50 -12.35 -21.29 2.95
C GLN A 50 -12.02 -22.72 2.50
N ALA A 51 -11.35 -22.91 1.38
CA ALA A 51 -10.99 -24.25 0.89
C ALA A 51 -10.06 -25.00 1.87
N ILE A 52 -9.15 -24.27 2.53
CA ILE A 52 -8.17 -24.85 3.47
C ILE A 52 -8.74 -25.01 4.87
N GLU A 53 -9.47 -24.01 5.38
CA GLU A 53 -9.86 -23.95 6.80
C GLU A 53 -11.22 -24.59 7.08
N LEU A 54 -12.16 -24.57 6.13
CA LEU A 54 -13.51 -25.09 6.33
C LEU A 54 -13.55 -26.58 6.71
N PRO A 55 -12.74 -27.49 6.12
CA PRO A 55 -12.73 -28.89 6.52
C PRO A 55 -12.37 -29.09 8.01
N PHE A 56 -11.42 -28.31 8.53
CA PHE A 56 -11.02 -28.37 9.94
C PHE A 56 -12.10 -27.80 10.86
N ILE A 57 -12.75 -26.70 10.44
CA ILE A 57 -13.86 -26.10 11.20
C ILE A 57 -15.05 -27.07 11.27
N GLN A 58 -15.36 -27.76 10.17
CA GLN A 58 -16.47 -28.73 10.10
C GLN A 58 -16.17 -30.01 10.88
N ALA A 59 -14.92 -30.47 10.92
CA ALA A 59 -14.51 -31.63 11.71
C ALA A 59 -14.58 -31.38 13.22
N GLY A 60 -14.56 -30.11 13.65
CA GLY A 60 -14.56 -29.73 15.05
C GLY A 60 -13.16 -29.83 15.69
N PHE A 61 -13.09 -29.49 16.98
CA PHE A 61 -11.85 -29.46 17.75
C PHE A 61 -12.00 -30.33 19.00
N GLY A 62 -10.96 -31.10 19.34
CA GLY A 62 -10.97 -31.98 20.51
C GLY A 62 -10.85 -31.21 21.82
N THR A 63 -10.21 -30.05 21.80
CA THR A 63 -10.01 -29.19 22.97
C THR A 63 -10.20 -27.71 22.63
N VAL A 64 -10.38 -26.90 23.68
CA VAL A 64 -10.41 -25.43 23.56
C VAL A 64 -9.06 -24.91 23.05
N ASP A 65 -7.94 -25.51 23.48
CA ASP A 65 -6.60 -25.08 23.07
C ASP A 65 -6.34 -25.33 21.58
N ASP A 66 -6.79 -26.46 21.03
CA ASP A 66 -6.69 -26.75 19.59
C ASP A 66 -7.46 -25.73 18.75
N PHE A 67 -8.66 -25.37 19.22
CA PHE A 67 -9.48 -24.33 18.58
C PHE A 67 -8.77 -22.98 18.61
N ILE A 68 -8.26 -22.55 19.78
CA ILE A 68 -7.58 -21.26 19.94
C ILE A 68 -6.32 -21.20 19.07
N ALA A 69 -5.49 -22.26 19.07
CA ALA A 69 -4.27 -22.31 18.26
C ALA A 69 -4.56 -22.18 16.76
N ARG A 70 -5.62 -22.83 16.28
CA ARG A 70 -6.05 -22.71 14.88
C ARG A 70 -6.57 -21.31 14.56
N ALA A 71 -7.42 -20.75 15.42
CA ALA A 71 -7.96 -19.40 15.26
C ALA A 71 -6.83 -18.35 15.23
N GLN A 72 -5.84 -18.47 16.11
CA GLN A 72 -4.65 -17.61 16.11
C GLN A 72 -3.88 -17.70 14.79
N THR A 73 -3.67 -18.90 14.25
CA THR A 73 -3.00 -19.09 12.96
C THR A 73 -3.73 -18.37 11.83
N ILE A 74 -5.06 -18.48 11.77
CA ILE A 74 -5.91 -17.79 10.78
C ILE A 74 -5.78 -16.26 10.94
N LEU A 75 -5.88 -15.75 12.17
CA LEU A 75 -5.78 -14.32 12.46
C LEU A 75 -4.41 -13.75 12.07
N GLN A 76 -3.31 -14.44 12.40
CA GLN A 76 -1.97 -14.00 12.03
C GLN A 76 -1.78 -14.00 10.51
N ARG A 77 -2.34 -14.98 9.79
CA ARG A 77 -2.29 -15.01 8.33
C ARG A 77 -3.03 -13.82 7.70
N ARG A 78 -4.24 -13.50 8.20
CA ARG A 78 -5.01 -12.32 7.77
C ARG A 78 -4.23 -11.03 8.00
N LYS A 79 -3.57 -10.90 9.15
CA LYS A 79 -2.75 -9.74 9.52
C LYS A 79 -1.53 -9.60 8.60
N ALA A 80 -0.77 -10.68 8.40
CA ALA A 80 0.41 -10.70 7.54
C ALA A 80 0.10 -10.30 6.10
N ARG A 81 -1.01 -10.81 5.52
CA ARG A 81 -1.47 -10.42 4.18
C ARG A 81 -1.70 -8.91 4.07
N SER A 82 -2.42 -8.34 5.03
CA SER A 82 -2.85 -6.94 4.96
C SER A 82 -1.70 -5.93 5.00
N GLY A 83 -0.54 -6.33 5.53
CA GLY A 83 0.62 -5.47 5.73
C GLY A 83 1.37 -5.09 4.45
N ARG A 84 1.50 -6.02 3.50
CA ARG A 84 2.30 -5.82 2.26
C ARG A 84 1.47 -5.67 0.99
N SER A 85 0.17 -5.96 1.07
CA SER A 85 -0.67 -6.02 -0.12
C SER A 85 -0.77 -4.67 -0.85
N LEU A 86 -1.07 -3.59 -0.11
CA LEU A 86 -1.24 -2.26 -0.70
C LEU A 86 0.05 -1.78 -1.37
N GLU A 87 1.19 -2.02 -0.72
CA GLU A 87 2.53 -1.72 -1.23
C GLU A 87 2.79 -2.44 -2.57
N LEU A 88 2.54 -3.75 -2.64
CA LEU A 88 2.79 -4.54 -3.84
C LEU A 88 1.85 -4.17 -5.01
N HIS A 89 0.59 -3.86 -4.74
CA HIS A 89 -0.31 -3.33 -5.78
C HIS A 89 0.14 -1.97 -6.28
N THR A 90 0.58 -1.09 -5.38
CA THR A 90 1.09 0.24 -5.74
C THR A 90 2.32 0.13 -6.63
N ARG A 91 3.26 -0.77 -6.30
CA ARG A 91 4.43 -1.07 -7.15
C ARG A 91 4.02 -1.56 -8.54
N ALA A 92 3.07 -2.50 -8.62
CA ALA A 92 2.58 -3.00 -9.91
C ALA A 92 1.96 -1.88 -10.76
N ILE A 93 1.15 -1.01 -10.14
CA ILE A 93 0.55 0.14 -10.81
C ILE A 93 1.63 1.11 -11.32
N PHE A 94 2.66 1.43 -10.53
CA PHE A 94 3.77 2.28 -11.00
C PHE A 94 4.46 1.72 -12.24
N MET A 95 4.75 0.42 -12.25
CA MET A 95 5.36 -0.25 -13.40
C MET A 95 4.46 -0.18 -14.65
N GLU A 96 3.15 -0.39 -14.48
CA GLU A 96 2.17 -0.29 -15.57
C GLU A 96 1.98 1.15 -16.05
N GLU A 97 2.14 2.12 -15.15
CA GLU A 97 2.20 3.56 -15.45
C GLU A 97 3.57 3.98 -16.04
N ARG A 98 4.36 3.03 -16.55
CA ARG A 98 5.64 3.25 -17.22
C ARG A 98 6.70 3.92 -16.33
N LEU A 99 6.52 3.89 -15.00
CA LEU A 99 7.58 4.23 -14.08
C LEU A 99 8.52 3.02 -13.96
N VAL A 100 9.78 3.23 -14.31
CA VAL A 100 10.82 2.19 -14.24
C VAL A 100 11.48 2.22 -12.87
N GLU A 101 11.44 1.09 -12.16
CA GLU A 101 12.13 0.93 -10.88
C GLU A 101 13.66 1.05 -11.04
N GLY A 102 14.31 1.75 -10.13
CA GLY A 102 15.72 2.15 -10.20
C GLY A 102 15.95 3.49 -10.91
N THR A 103 15.04 3.92 -11.78
CA THR A 103 15.15 5.18 -12.53
C THR A 103 14.16 6.25 -12.05
N HIS A 104 12.89 5.86 -11.92
CA HIS A 104 11.79 6.76 -11.58
C HIS A 104 11.30 6.57 -10.14
N PHE A 105 11.52 5.39 -9.56
CA PHE A 105 11.30 5.15 -8.14
C PHE A 105 12.21 4.00 -7.64
N ALA A 106 12.36 3.87 -6.33
CA ALA A 106 12.92 2.69 -5.68
C ALA A 106 11.92 2.15 -4.65
N HIS A 107 11.74 0.83 -4.60
CA HIS A 107 10.86 0.13 -3.65
C HIS A 107 11.66 -0.37 -2.43
N GLN A 108 11.20 -0.05 -1.23
CA GLN A 108 11.85 -0.36 0.06
C GLN A 108 13.37 -0.03 0.12
N PRO A 109 13.83 1.12 -0.40
CA PRO A 109 15.24 1.47 -0.34
C PRO A 109 15.66 1.80 1.09
N GLU A 110 16.97 1.72 1.35
CA GLU A 110 17.55 2.27 2.57
C GLU A 110 17.92 3.74 2.34
N SER A 111 17.18 4.64 3.01
CA SER A 111 17.41 6.09 2.95
C SER A 111 18.56 6.50 3.88
N GLU A 112 18.40 6.20 5.17
CA GLU A 112 19.41 6.32 6.22
C GLU A 112 19.56 4.98 6.93
N ALA A 113 20.60 4.82 7.76
CA ALA A 113 20.86 3.59 8.50
C ALA A 113 19.61 3.13 9.28
N GLY A 114 19.06 1.98 8.89
CA GLY A 114 17.88 1.39 9.53
C GLY A 114 16.53 2.01 9.16
N LYS A 115 16.49 3.00 8.25
CA LYS A 115 15.26 3.65 7.77
C LYS A 115 14.95 3.22 6.34
N ARG A 116 13.72 2.72 6.14
CA ARG A 116 13.29 2.14 4.85
C ARG A 116 11.88 2.62 4.49
N PRO A 117 11.75 3.78 3.82
CA PRO A 117 10.47 4.20 3.28
C PRO A 117 9.97 3.18 2.25
N ASP A 118 8.65 3.07 2.10
CA ASP A 118 8.06 2.11 1.16
C ASP A 118 8.45 2.44 -0.29
N PHE A 119 8.44 3.72 -0.67
CA PHE A 119 8.90 4.19 -1.98
C PHE A 119 9.67 5.51 -1.88
N LEU A 120 10.66 5.67 -2.75
CA LEU A 120 11.48 6.86 -2.91
C LEU A 120 11.59 7.26 -4.38
N PHE A 121 11.55 8.56 -4.67
CA PHE A 121 11.55 9.11 -6.03
C PHE A 121 12.57 10.27 -6.16
N PRO A 122 13.24 10.42 -7.32
CA PRO A 122 13.17 9.52 -8.48
C PRO A 122 14.04 8.25 -8.30
N SER A 123 15.10 8.31 -7.49
CA SER A 123 15.97 7.15 -7.25
C SER A 123 16.76 7.31 -5.96
N VAL A 124 17.36 6.21 -5.48
CA VAL A 124 18.28 6.24 -4.33
C VAL A 124 19.52 7.07 -4.64
N THR A 125 20.00 7.04 -5.88
CA THR A 125 21.15 7.84 -6.31
C THR A 125 20.86 9.34 -6.19
N ALA A 126 19.71 9.79 -6.71
CA ALA A 126 19.30 11.19 -6.58
C ALA A 126 19.09 11.57 -5.10
N TYR A 127 18.52 10.68 -4.30
CA TYR A 127 18.36 10.90 -2.86
C TYR A 127 19.68 10.99 -2.09
N ARG A 128 20.74 10.32 -2.52
CA ARG A 128 22.06 10.39 -1.86
C ARG A 128 22.92 11.53 -2.36
N ASP A 129 22.64 12.06 -3.54
CA ASP A 129 23.35 13.20 -4.10
C ASP A 129 22.95 14.51 -3.40
N ALA A 130 23.86 15.08 -2.61
CA ALA A 130 23.64 16.33 -1.88
C ALA A 130 23.37 17.53 -2.81
N ASN A 131 23.82 17.48 -4.07
CA ASN A 131 23.57 18.52 -5.06
C ASN A 131 22.23 18.37 -5.76
N PHE A 132 21.58 17.20 -5.65
CA PHE A 132 20.24 17.02 -6.20
C PHE A 132 19.23 17.84 -5.39
N PRO A 133 18.35 18.64 -6.02
CA PRO A 133 17.41 19.50 -5.30
C PRO A 133 16.44 18.71 -4.41
N ALA A 134 16.36 19.06 -3.13
CA ALA A 134 15.52 18.35 -2.16
C ALA A 134 14.01 18.49 -2.45
N ASP A 135 13.61 19.61 -3.04
CA ASP A 135 12.25 19.88 -3.52
C ASP A 135 11.84 19.03 -4.74
N ARG A 136 12.78 18.33 -5.37
CA ARG A 136 12.53 17.32 -6.42
C ARG A 136 12.57 15.88 -5.92
N LEU A 137 12.78 15.67 -4.62
CA LEU A 137 12.67 14.36 -3.99
C LEU A 137 11.25 14.14 -3.47
N ARG A 138 10.75 12.92 -3.61
CA ARG A 138 9.49 12.49 -3.00
C ARG A 138 9.67 11.15 -2.32
N MET A 139 8.91 10.93 -1.25
CA MET A 139 8.70 9.60 -0.68
C MET A 139 7.21 9.33 -0.61
N LEU A 140 6.84 8.07 -0.75
CA LEU A 140 5.48 7.59 -0.53
C LEU A 140 5.54 6.45 0.48
N ALA A 141 5.06 6.71 1.68
CA ALA A 141 4.74 5.66 2.64
C ALA A 141 3.36 5.08 2.33
N VAL A 142 3.15 3.82 2.68
CA VAL A 142 1.93 3.07 2.40
C VAL A 142 1.41 2.44 3.67
N LYS A 143 0.19 2.81 4.07
CA LYS A 143 -0.48 2.22 5.23
C LYS A 143 -1.95 1.97 4.91
N THR A 144 -2.37 0.70 4.89
CA THR A 144 -3.79 0.35 4.72
C THR A 144 -4.69 1.07 5.73
N THR A 145 -4.21 1.25 6.96
CA THR A 145 -4.89 2.01 8.02
C THR A 145 -3.87 2.83 8.80
N CYS A 146 -4.07 4.14 8.85
CA CYS A 146 -3.16 5.09 9.49
C CYS A 146 -3.25 5.00 11.03
N LYS A 147 -4.42 5.28 11.62
CA LYS A 147 -4.58 5.51 13.09
C LYS A 147 -3.37 6.29 13.64
N ASP A 148 -2.76 5.91 14.77
CA ASP A 148 -1.58 6.62 15.29
C ASP A 148 -0.26 6.22 14.60
N ARG A 149 -0.28 5.21 13.72
CA ARG A 149 0.93 4.67 13.07
C ARG A 149 1.46 5.54 11.94
N TRP A 150 0.72 6.57 11.51
CA TRP A 150 1.24 7.52 10.51
C TRP A 150 2.50 8.24 11.00
N ARG A 151 2.64 8.47 12.32
CA ARG A 151 3.80 9.15 12.90
C ARG A 151 5.13 8.44 12.64
N GLN A 152 5.10 7.14 12.37
CA GLN A 152 6.29 6.33 12.09
C GLN A 152 7.03 6.81 10.83
N ILE A 153 6.31 7.38 9.86
CA ILE A 153 6.88 7.81 8.57
C ILE A 153 7.65 9.12 8.69
N LEU A 154 7.41 9.90 9.75
CA LEU A 154 7.98 11.25 9.89
C LEU A 154 9.51 11.23 9.98
N ASN A 155 10.05 10.14 10.52
CA ASN A 155 11.47 9.96 10.70
C ASN A 155 12.15 9.35 9.48
N GLU A 156 11.43 8.92 8.44
CA GLU A 156 12.00 8.28 7.24
C GLU A 156 12.38 9.32 6.18
N ALA A 157 13.48 9.14 5.46
CA ALA A 157 13.92 10.02 4.37
C ALA A 157 14.08 11.49 4.79
N ASP A 158 15.11 11.76 5.60
CA ASP A 158 15.35 13.03 6.28
C ASP A 158 15.45 14.24 5.32
N ARG A 159 15.89 14.04 4.07
CA ARG A 159 15.96 15.11 3.05
C ARG A 159 14.61 15.57 2.51
N ILE A 160 13.52 14.88 2.83
CA ILE A 160 12.19 15.12 2.24
C ILE A 160 11.24 15.60 3.33
N PRO A 161 11.01 16.92 3.51
CA PRO A 161 10.12 17.40 4.56
C PRO A 161 8.66 16.98 4.36
N ALA A 162 8.18 17.01 3.11
CA ALA A 162 6.81 16.65 2.77
C ALA A 162 6.66 15.13 2.55
N LYS A 163 5.98 14.44 3.46
CA LYS A 163 5.81 12.98 3.46
C LYS A 163 4.49 12.61 2.79
N HIS A 164 4.50 11.88 1.68
CA HIS A 164 3.26 11.37 1.11
C HIS A 164 2.87 10.06 1.79
N LEU A 165 1.60 9.89 2.09
CA LEU A 165 1.06 8.70 2.74
C LEU A 165 -0.14 8.17 1.96
N LEU A 166 0.04 7.07 1.24
CA LEU A 166 -1.04 6.32 0.61
C LEU A 166 -1.80 5.52 1.66
N THR A 167 -3.12 5.70 1.69
CA THR A 167 -3.99 4.93 2.58
C THR A 167 -5.32 4.50 1.95
N LEU A 168 -5.84 3.39 2.45
CA LEU A 168 -7.19 2.90 2.18
C LEU A 168 -8.12 3.09 3.40
N GLN A 169 -7.71 3.89 4.39
CA GLN A 169 -8.54 4.20 5.53
C GLN A 169 -9.73 5.07 5.10
N GLU A 170 -10.93 4.61 5.39
CA GLU A 170 -12.15 5.38 5.14
C GLU A 170 -12.28 6.50 6.18
N GLY A 171 -11.80 7.68 5.78
CA GLY A 171 -11.90 8.89 6.59
C GLY A 171 -10.80 9.01 7.65
N VAL A 172 -10.50 10.27 7.97
CA VAL A 172 -9.65 10.71 9.08
C VAL A 172 -10.39 11.88 9.73
N SER A 173 -10.41 11.96 11.05
CA SER A 173 -11.07 13.08 11.73
C SER A 173 -10.35 14.40 11.41
N GLU A 174 -11.07 15.52 11.37
CA GLU A 174 -10.44 16.82 11.08
C GLU A 174 -9.29 17.17 12.05
N PRO A 175 -9.38 16.90 13.37
CA PRO A 175 -8.24 17.09 14.26
C PRO A 175 -7.03 16.26 13.87
N GLN A 176 -7.21 14.96 13.59
CA GLN A 176 -6.12 14.08 13.17
C GLN A 176 -5.54 14.53 11.82
N PHE A 177 -6.37 14.94 10.87
CA PHE A 177 -5.92 15.48 9.60
C PHE A 177 -5.07 16.75 9.79
N ARG A 178 -5.50 17.69 10.64
CA ARG A 178 -4.70 18.88 10.96
C ARG A 178 -3.35 18.52 11.57
N GLU A 179 -3.29 17.54 12.47
CA GLU A 179 -2.01 17.06 13.01
C GLU A 179 -1.09 16.50 11.93
N MET A 180 -1.65 15.72 10.99
CA MET A 180 -0.92 15.16 9.86
C MET A 180 -0.36 16.28 8.96
N THR A 181 -1.21 17.23 8.56
CA THR A 181 -0.80 18.36 7.72
C THR A 181 0.24 19.24 8.41
N ASN A 182 0.08 19.54 9.70
CA ASN A 182 1.04 20.31 10.48
C ASN A 182 2.41 19.60 10.60
N ALA A 183 2.42 18.27 10.54
CA ALA A 183 3.64 17.47 10.52
C ALA A 183 4.22 17.26 9.10
N GLY A 184 3.67 17.93 8.08
CA GLY A 184 4.13 17.83 6.69
C GLY A 184 3.67 16.58 5.96
N VAL A 185 2.62 15.89 6.44
CA VAL A 185 2.08 14.70 5.77
C VAL A 185 1.02 15.10 4.75
N GLN A 186 1.24 14.70 3.49
CA GLN A 186 0.27 14.78 2.41
C GLN A 186 -0.44 13.43 2.25
N LEU A 187 -1.75 13.40 2.45
CA LEU A 187 -2.54 12.19 2.24
C LEU A 187 -2.72 11.93 0.75
N VAL A 188 -2.39 10.71 0.33
CA VAL A 188 -2.71 10.13 -0.97
C VAL A 188 -3.83 9.11 -0.76
N VAL A 189 -4.98 9.34 -1.38
CA VAL A 189 -6.22 8.58 -1.12
C VAL A 189 -6.87 8.26 -2.45
N PRO A 190 -7.18 6.98 -2.74
CA PRO A 190 -7.85 6.64 -3.98
C PRO A 190 -9.18 7.37 -4.16
N ALA A 191 -9.43 7.88 -5.36
CA ALA A 191 -10.64 8.65 -5.67
C ALA A 191 -11.95 8.00 -5.18
N GLY A 192 -12.04 6.67 -5.24
CA GLY A 192 -13.22 5.90 -4.81
C GLY A 192 -13.56 5.98 -3.32
N ILE A 193 -12.65 6.45 -2.45
CA ILE A 193 -12.89 6.59 -1.00
C ILE A 193 -12.73 8.03 -0.49
N VAL A 194 -12.51 9.02 -1.36
CA VAL A 194 -12.40 10.43 -0.97
C VAL A 194 -13.67 10.90 -0.26
N ASP A 195 -14.84 10.45 -0.68
CA ASP A 195 -16.12 10.85 -0.12
C ASP A 195 -16.39 10.35 1.30
N THR A 196 -15.57 9.42 1.82
CA THR A 196 -15.65 8.98 3.21
C THR A 196 -14.98 9.98 4.17
N PHE A 197 -14.23 10.96 3.66
CA PHE A 197 -13.56 11.97 4.47
C PHE A 197 -14.48 13.16 4.79
N PRO A 198 -14.23 13.90 5.89
CA PRO A 198 -14.94 15.14 6.18
C PRO A 198 -14.85 16.15 5.02
N LYS A 199 -15.91 16.91 4.77
CA LYS A 199 -15.97 17.85 3.63
C LYS A 199 -14.81 18.86 3.62
N GLY A 200 -14.39 19.33 4.79
CA GLY A 200 -13.24 20.24 4.92
C GLY A 200 -11.89 19.60 4.61
N VAL A 201 -11.79 18.28 4.60
CA VAL A 201 -10.55 17.53 4.32
C VAL A 201 -10.40 17.21 2.84
N ARG A 202 -11.50 16.86 2.16
CA ARG A 202 -11.50 16.37 0.76
C ARG A 202 -10.70 17.24 -0.22
N PRO A 203 -10.77 18.58 -0.20
CA PRO A 203 -10.02 19.42 -1.14
C PRO A 203 -8.50 19.34 -1.00
N HIS A 204 -8.01 18.81 0.12
CA HIS A 204 -6.59 18.70 0.44
C HIS A 204 -6.04 17.29 0.19
N LEU A 205 -6.89 16.34 -0.22
CA LEU A 205 -6.45 14.98 -0.54
C LEU A 205 -5.88 14.94 -1.95
N GLN A 206 -4.82 14.15 -2.12
CA GLN A 206 -4.25 13.85 -3.43
C GLN A 206 -4.72 12.46 -3.87
N THR A 207 -5.09 12.28 -5.13
CA THR A 207 -5.39 10.95 -5.69
C THR A 207 -4.11 10.20 -6.05
N LEU A 208 -4.17 8.87 -6.20
CA LEU A 208 -3.01 8.10 -6.64
C LEU A 208 -2.59 8.51 -8.06
N GLU A 209 -3.56 8.71 -8.94
CA GLU A 209 -3.35 9.24 -10.29
C GLU A 209 -2.64 10.60 -10.27
N SER A 210 -3.10 11.54 -9.44
CA SER A 210 -2.46 12.86 -9.33
C SER A 210 -1.04 12.74 -8.80
N PHE A 211 -0.80 11.91 -7.79
CA PHE A 211 0.55 11.65 -7.28
C PHE A 211 1.48 11.09 -8.38
N ILE A 212 0.98 10.15 -9.19
CA ILE A 212 1.72 9.59 -10.32
C ILE A 212 2.01 10.66 -11.39
N GLY A 213 1.07 11.58 -11.62
CA GLY A 213 1.27 12.76 -12.47
C GLY A 213 2.43 13.63 -11.97
N ASP A 214 2.44 13.97 -10.69
CA ASP A 214 3.48 14.81 -10.08
C ASP A 214 4.86 14.18 -10.19
N VAL A 215 5.00 12.88 -9.88
CA VAL A 215 6.32 12.21 -9.92
C VAL A 215 6.89 12.12 -11.34
N ARG A 216 6.03 12.10 -12.37
CA ARG A 216 6.48 12.13 -13.79
C ARG A 216 7.06 13.48 -14.20
N LEU A 217 6.66 14.56 -13.53
CA LEU A 217 7.16 15.91 -13.81
C LEU A 217 8.49 16.20 -13.09
N LEU A 218 8.83 15.42 -12.05
CA LEU A 218 10.07 15.61 -11.29
C LEU A 218 11.34 15.62 -12.15
N PRO A 219 11.53 14.79 -13.19
CA PRO A 219 12.73 14.81 -14.03
C PRO A 219 12.78 15.99 -15.04
N LEU A 220 11.63 16.56 -15.40
CA LEU A 220 11.49 17.52 -16.52
C LEU A 220 11.62 18.99 -16.12
N ALA A 221 11.46 19.32 -14.84
CA ALA A 221 11.67 20.67 -14.35
C ALA A 221 13.17 20.95 -14.18
N GLY A 222 13.80 21.49 -15.22
CA GLY A 222 15.21 21.89 -15.26
C GLY A 222 15.42 23.04 -16.23
#